data_AF-A0A2V9UJ79-F1
#
_entry.id   AF-A0A2V9UJ79-F1
#
_cell.length_a   1.000
_cell.length_b   1.000
_cell.length_c   1.000
_cell.angle_alpha   90.00
_cell.angle_beta   90.00
_cell.angle_gamma   90.00
#
_symmetry.space_group_name_H-M   'P 1'
#
loop_
_entity.id
_entity.type
_entity.pdbx_description
1 polymer ?
#
loop_
_entity_poly.entity_id
_entity_poly.type
_entity_poly.pdbx_seq_one_letter_code
_entity_poly.pdbx_strand_id
1 'polypeptide(L)'
;MSKGIIVLVVLAIVVGIFFMQYVGVRNTLVTKDQTVKAAWSQVDIVLQRRADLIPNLVETVKGIAQQEQTVFGDIAKARSSLLSAGTPSEKIAANQQLDSAIGR
;
A
#
# COMPACT_ATOMS: atom_id res chain seq x y z
N MET A 1 50.69 -11.11 -28.98
CA MET A 1 49.86 -11.48 -27.81
C MET A 1 49.57 -12.96 -27.88
N SER A 2 49.89 -13.73 -26.83
CA SER A 2 49.56 -15.16 -26.84
C SER A 2 48.04 -15.33 -26.86
N LYS A 3 47.54 -16.32 -27.61
CA LYS A 3 46.09 -16.58 -27.78
C LYS A 3 45.36 -16.69 -26.42
N GLY A 4 46.05 -17.13 -25.37
CA GLY A 4 45.52 -17.22 -24.00
C GLY A 4 45.16 -15.86 -23.38
N ILE A 5 45.92 -14.79 -23.65
CA ILE A 5 45.59 -13.44 -23.15
C ILE A 5 44.32 -12.93 -23.83
N ILE A 6 44.17 -13.17 -25.13
CA ILE A 6 42.97 -12.77 -25.88
C ILE A 6 41.73 -13.48 -25.32
N VAL A 7 41.82 -14.79 -25.04
CA VAL A 7 40.70 -15.56 -24.44
C VAL A 7 40.34 -15.03 -23.05
N LEU A 8 41.32 -14.72 -22.20
CA LEU A 8 41.07 -14.16 -20.87
C LEU A 8 40.40 -12.78 -20.91
N VAL A 9 40.82 -11.91 -21.82
CA VAL A 9 40.22 -10.58 -21.99
C VAL A 9 38.77 -10.70 -22.45
N VAL A 10 38.48 -11.58 -23.41
CA VAL A 10 37.10 -11.83 -23.86
C VAL A 10 36.24 -12.38 -22.72
N LEU A 11 36.75 -13.32 -21.93
CA LEU A 11 36.03 -13.88 -20.78
C LEU A 11 35.71 -12.81 -19.74
N ALA A 12 36.69 -11.95 -19.42
CA ALA A 12 36.49 -10.84 -18.47
C ALA A 12 35.44 -9.84 -18.95
N ILE A 13 35.43 -9.51 -20.24
CA ILE A 13 34.40 -8.63 -20.84
C ILE A 13 33.02 -9.27 -20.74
N VAL A 14 32.89 -10.55 -21.08
CA VAL A 14 31.63 -11.28 -21.00
C VAL A 14 31.10 -11.29 -19.57
N VAL A 15 31.94 -11.61 -18.59
CA VAL A 15 31.56 -11.57 -17.16
C VAL A 15 31.17 -10.16 -16.73
N GLY A 16 31.91 -9.13 -17.17
CA GLY A 16 31.60 -7.73 -16.89
C GLY A 16 30.23 -7.30 -17.40
N ILE A 17 29.85 -7.73 -18.61
CA ILE A 17 28.53 -7.45 -19.20
C ILE A 17 27.42 -8.10 -18.38
N PHE A 18 27.55 -9.39 -18.04
CA PHE A 18 26.55 -10.09 -17.23
C PHE A 18 26.41 -9.48 -15.83
N PHE A 19 27.52 -9.05 -15.23
CA PHE A 19 27.50 -8.39 -13.93
C PHE A 19 26.77 -7.04 -13.99
N MET A 20 27.05 -6.21 -15.00
CA MET A 20 26.34 -4.93 -15.20
C MET A 20 24.84 -5.14 -15.42
N GLN A 21 24.45 -6.13 -16.21
CA GLN A 21 23.03 -6.44 -16.44
C GLN A 21 22.34 -6.88 -15.15
N TYR A 22 22.99 -7.72 -14.35
CA TYR A 22 22.46 -8.16 -13.05
C TYR A 22 22.23 -6.99 -12.08
N VAL A 23 23.21 -6.09 -11.95
CA VAL A 23 23.07 -4.88 -11.11
C VAL A 23 21.96 -3.96 -11.63
N GLY A 24 21.85 -3.76 -12.95
CA GLY A 24 20.81 -2.93 -13.56
C GLY A 24 19.39 -3.44 -13.31
N VAL A 25 19.18 -4.76 -13.41
CA VAL A 25 17.88 -5.38 -13.11
C VAL A 25 17.52 -5.22 -11.64
N ARG A 26 18.47 -5.48 -10.73
CA ARG A 26 18.26 -5.33 -9.28
C ARG A 26 17.88 -3.90 -8.91
N ASN A 27 18.59 -2.90 -9.44
CA ASN A 27 18.27 -1.49 -9.19
C ASN A 27 16.86 -1.14 -9.68
N THR A 28 16.50 -1.60 -10.87
CA THR A 28 15.17 -1.33 -11.44
C THR A 28 14.05 -1.95 -10.61
N LEU A 29 14.24 -3.19 -10.13
CA LEU A 29 13.25 -3.87 -9.28
C LEU A 29 13.08 -3.16 -7.93
N VAL A 30 14.18 -2.74 -7.30
CA VAL A 30 14.14 -1.98 -6.05
C VAL A 30 13.42 -0.65 -6.25
N THR A 31 13.73 0.09 -7.32
CA THR A 31 13.05 1.35 -7.62
C THR A 31 11.54 1.15 -7.78
N LYS A 32 11.12 0.12 -8.52
CA LYS A 32 9.69 -0.21 -8.70
C LYS A 32 9.01 -0.56 -7.38
N ASP A 33 9.66 -1.37 -6.53
CA ASP A 33 9.15 -1.72 -5.21
C ASP A 33 8.96 -0.47 -4.32
N GLN A 34 9.92 0.45 -4.34
CA GLN A 34 9.80 1.72 -3.62
C GLN A 34 8.67 2.60 -4.17
N THR A 35 8.47 2.65 -5.49
CA THR A 35 7.34 3.37 -6.10
C THR A 35 6.00 2.82 -5.61
N VAL A 36 5.85 1.49 -5.57
CA VAL A 36 4.62 0.84 -5.06
C VAL A 36 4.40 1.17 -3.59
N LYS A 37 5.45 1.10 -2.75
CA LYS A 37 5.37 1.45 -1.33
C LYS A 37 4.99 2.91 -1.10
N ALA A 38 5.57 3.82 -1.88
CA ALA A 38 5.24 5.25 -1.80
C ALA A 38 3.77 5.52 -2.17
N ALA A 39 3.30 4.91 -3.26
CA ALA A 39 1.89 5.00 -3.66
C ALA A 39 0.96 4.42 -2.59
N TRP A 40 1.33 3.28 -1.98
CA TRP A 40 0.56 2.69 -0.90
C TRP A 40 0.52 3.56 0.35
N SER A 41 1.63 4.18 0.74
CA SER A 41 1.67 5.11 1.87
C SER A 41 0.69 6.28 1.68
N GLN A 42 0.53 6.77 0.45
CA GLN A 42 -0.44 7.84 0.15
C GLN A 42 -1.88 7.35 0.35
N VAL A 43 -2.20 6.12 -0.07
CA VAL A 43 -3.51 5.50 0.16
C VAL A 43 -3.76 5.35 1.66
N ASP A 44 -2.78 4.87 2.40
CA ASP A 44 -2.89 4.65 3.85
C ASP A 44 -3.22 5.94 4.61
N ILE A 45 -2.55 7.05 4.27
CA ILE A 45 -2.84 8.39 4.83
C ILE A 45 -4.28 8.79 4.56
N VAL A 46 -4.80 8.55 3.35
CA VAL A 46 -6.18 8.88 2.99
C VAL A 46 -7.18 8.02 3.77
N LEU A 47 -6.92 6.72 3.90
CA LEU A 47 -7.76 5.80 4.67
C LEU A 47 -7.77 6.18 6.16
N GLN A 48 -6.62 6.58 6.71
CA GLN A 48 -6.54 7.06 8.08
C GLN A 48 -7.32 8.35 8.27
N ARG A 49 -7.15 9.34 7.39
CA ARG A 49 -7.92 10.60 7.43
C ARG A 49 -9.43 10.33 7.33
N ARG A 50 -9.84 9.37 6.49
CA ARG A 50 -11.23 8.94 6.39
C ARG A 50 -11.73 8.41 7.72
N ALA A 51 -10.98 7.51 8.37
CA ALA A 51 -11.33 6.98 9.68
C ALA A 51 -11.42 8.08 10.75
N ASP A 52 -10.54 9.08 10.70
CA ASP A 52 -10.52 10.20 11.66
C ASP A 52 -11.69 11.17 11.49
N LEU A 53 -12.27 11.27 10.28
CA LEU A 53 -13.43 12.12 10.01
C LEU A 53 -14.78 11.47 10.41
N ILE A 54 -14.83 10.15 10.58
CA ILE A 54 -16.07 9.44 10.91
C ILE A 54 -16.73 9.92 12.20
N PRO A 55 -16.01 10.12 13.32
CA PRO A 55 -16.64 10.62 14.54
C PRO A 55 -17.36 11.96 14.32
N ASN A 56 -16.77 12.87 13.55
CA ASN A 56 -17.38 14.16 13.23
C ASN A 56 -18.64 14.01 12.36
N LEU A 57 -18.61 13.09 11.38
CA LEU A 57 -19.77 12.76 10.56
C LEU A 57 -20.91 12.17 11.41
N VAL A 58 -20.58 11.21 12.27
CA VAL A 58 -21.54 10.54 13.17
C VAL A 58 -22.16 11.56 14.12
N GLU A 59 -21.39 12.47 14.70
CA GLU A 59 -21.92 13.50 15.60
C GLU A 59 -22.90 14.44 14.90
N THR A 60 -22.59 14.83 13.66
CA THR A 60 -23.47 15.66 12.84
C THR A 60 -24.80 14.96 12.55
N VAL A 61 -24.76 13.67 12.20
CA VAL A 61 -25.97 12.88 11.89
C VAL A 61 -26.76 12.55 13.16
N LYS A 62 -26.09 12.30 14.29
CA LYS A 62 -26.74 12.08 15.59
C LYS A 62 -27.64 13.24 16.00
N GLY A 63 -27.30 14.47 15.64
CA GLY A 63 -28.15 15.64 15.87
C GLY A 63 -29.56 15.51 15.27
N ILE A 64 -29.71 14.73 14.20
CA ILE A 64 -30.96 14.54 13.44
C ILE A 64 -31.54 13.13 13.67
N ALA A 65 -30.71 12.11 13.86
CA ALA A 65 -31.09 10.69 13.95
C ALA A 65 -30.67 10.05 15.28
N GLN A 66 -31.18 10.56 16.41
CA GLN A 66 -30.75 10.14 17.76
C GLN A 66 -31.07 8.68 18.13
N GLN A 67 -32.03 8.04 17.44
CA GLN A 67 -32.48 6.68 17.77
C GLN A 67 -31.71 5.58 17.00
N GLU A 68 -30.81 5.95 16.08
CA GLU A 68 -30.09 5.01 15.20
C GLU A 68 -28.82 4.39 15.84
N GLN A 69 -28.95 3.88 17.06
CA GLN A 69 -27.81 3.34 17.81
C GLN A 69 -27.13 2.15 17.10
N THR A 70 -27.92 1.28 16.46
CA THR A 70 -27.39 0.13 15.71
C THR A 70 -26.50 0.58 14.55
N VAL A 71 -26.95 1.56 13.77
CA VAL A 71 -26.21 2.10 12.63
C VAL A 71 -24.90 2.74 13.10
N PHE A 72 -24.95 3.57 14.15
CA PHE A 72 -23.73 4.17 14.71
C PHE A 72 -22.75 3.12 15.27
N GLY A 73 -23.27 2.06 15.88
CA GLY A 73 -22.47 0.94 16.36
C GLY A 73 -21.77 0.18 15.23
N ASP A 74 -22.46 -0.06 14.12
CA ASP A 74 -21.92 -0.73 12.94
C ASP A 74 -20.86 0.14 12.24
N ILE A 75 -21.09 1.45 12.12
CA ILE A 75 -20.09 2.41 11.61
C ILE A 75 -18.85 2.43 12.52
N ALA A 76 -19.04 2.44 13.85
CA ALA A 76 -17.92 2.43 14.80
C ALA A 76 -17.09 1.14 14.71
N LYS A 77 -17.74 -0.02 14.57
CA LYS A 77 -17.06 -1.31 14.33
C LYS A 77 -16.28 -1.29 13.02
N ALA A 78 -16.91 -0.84 11.93
CA ALA A 78 -16.25 -0.77 10.63
C ALA A 78 -15.04 0.18 10.63
N ARG A 79 -15.13 1.33 11.32
CA ARG A 79 -14.00 2.24 11.57
C ARG A 79 -12.87 1.53 12.32
N SER A 80 -13.21 0.79 13.39
CA SER A 80 -12.21 0.03 14.15
C SER A 80 -11.51 -1.01 13.28
N SER A 81 -12.26 -1.75 12.46
CA SER A 81 -11.69 -2.72 11.52
C SER A 81 -10.71 -2.08 10.53
N LEU A 82 -11.03 -0.89 10.00
CA LEU A 82 -10.14 -0.15 9.10
C LEU A 82 -8.83 0.27 9.78
N LEU A 83 -8.90 0.71 11.04
CA LEU A 83 -7.71 1.09 11.82
C LEU A 83 -6.87 -0.12 12.25
N SER A 84 -7.48 -1.30 12.40
CA SER A 84 -6.81 -2.52 12.84
C SER A 84 -6.16 -3.31 11.69
N ALA A 85 -6.54 -3.03 10.45
CA ALA A 85 -6.03 -3.70 9.27
C ALA A 85 -4.54 -3.41 9.06
N GLY A 86 -3.72 -4.47 9.00
CA GLY A 86 -2.26 -4.37 8.92
C GLY A 86 -1.72 -4.49 7.50
N THR A 87 -2.43 -5.20 6.61
CA THR A 87 -2.00 -5.39 5.22
C THR A 87 -2.80 -4.52 4.24
N PRO A 88 -2.25 -4.24 3.03
CA PRO A 88 -2.99 -3.52 2.01
C PRO A 88 -4.33 -4.15 1.65
N SER A 89 -4.35 -5.49 1.53
CA SER A 89 -5.56 -6.23 1.23
C SER A 89 -6.61 -6.09 2.33
N GLU A 90 -6.20 -6.19 3.59
CA GLU A 90 -7.10 -6.01 4.73
C GLU A 90 -7.65 -4.58 4.79
N LYS A 91 -6.82 -3.57 4.55
CA LYS A 91 -7.24 -2.16 4.54
C LYS A 91 -8.28 -1.90 3.45
N ILE A 92 -8.12 -2.48 2.26
CA ILE A 92 -9.09 -2.38 1.17
C ILE A 92 -10.42 -3.04 1.58
N ALA A 93 -10.38 -4.27 2.10
CA ALA A 93 -11.58 -4.98 2.51
C ALA A 93 -12.32 -4.26 3.66
N ALA A 94 -11.59 -3.79 4.67
CA ALA A 94 -12.15 -3.03 5.78
C ALA A 94 -12.73 -1.69 5.32
N ASN A 95 -12.09 -1.03 4.35
CA ASN A 95 -12.63 0.19 3.76
C ASN A 95 -13.96 -0.07 3.02
N GLN A 96 -14.10 -1.19 2.29
CA GLN A 96 -15.37 -1.57 1.63
C GLN A 96 -16.48 -1.86 2.63
N GLN A 97 -16.15 -2.48 3.78
CA GLN A 97 -17.11 -2.67 4.86
C GLN A 97 -17.58 -1.33 5.43
N LEU A 98 -16.65 -0.39 5.59
CA LEU A 98 -16.97 0.95 6.05
C LEU A 98 -17.82 1.74 5.04
N ASP A 99 -17.54 1.63 3.75
CA ASP A 99 -18.38 2.17 2.68
C ASP A 99 -19.82 1.65 2.80
N SER A 100 -19.96 0.34 2.99
CA SER A 100 -21.26 -0.31 3.12
C SER A 100 -21.99 0.11 4.41
N ALA A 101 -21.28 0.35 5.51
CA ALA A 101 -21.87 0.80 6.76
C ALA A 101 -22.39 2.25 6.71
N ILE A 102 -21.71 3.12 5.97
CA ILE A 102 -22.11 4.54 5.79
C ILE A 102 -23.20 4.70 4.73
N GLY A 103 -23.24 3.82 3.71
CA GLY A 103 -24.20 3.90 2.61
C GLY A 103 -25.59 3.35 2.91
N ARG A 104 -25.84 2.83 4.12
CA ARG A 104 -27.15 2.33 4.57
C ARG A 104 -27.97 3.44 5.19
#